data_AF-N8RJM4-F1
#
_entry.id   AF-N8RJM4-F1
#
_cell.length_a   1.000
_cell.length_b   1.000
_cell.length_c   1.000
_cell.angle_alpha   90.00
_cell.angle_beta   90.00
_cell.angle_gamma   90.00
#
_symmetry.space_group_name_H-M   'P 1'
#
loop_
_entity.id
_entity.type
_entity.pdbx_description
1 polymer ?
#
loop_
_entity_poly.entity_id
_entity_poly.type
_entity_poly.pdbx_seq_one_letter_code
_entity_poly.pdbx_strand_id
1 'polypeptide(L)'
;MLKQCITYSAIVTGCLLNSTLYAQQCEDGKPSLTPDSRYQFINHGQEVKDLKTGLIWQRCLMGESWDGQQCRGMPSVFHRKKQNNILGLKPRTGEYHPLMS
;
A
#
# COMPACT_ATOMS: atom_id res chain seq x y z
N MET A 1 -32.90 -23.63 -39.27
CA MET A 1 -31.55 -24.01 -38.83
C MET A 1 -30.58 -22.83 -38.83
N LEU A 2 -30.36 -22.14 -39.95
CA LEU A 2 -29.44 -20.98 -40.02
C LEU A 2 -29.83 -19.79 -39.12
N LYS A 3 -31.14 -19.49 -38.99
CA LYS A 3 -31.64 -18.37 -38.15
C LYS A 3 -31.45 -18.57 -36.65
N GLN A 4 -31.52 -19.81 -36.16
CA GLN A 4 -31.33 -20.15 -34.75
C GLN A 4 -29.87 -20.00 -34.32
N CYS A 5 -28.92 -20.40 -35.17
CA CYS A 5 -27.48 -20.22 -34.91
C CYS A 5 -27.08 -18.74 -34.84
N ILE A 6 -27.66 -17.89 -35.70
CA ILE A 6 -27.41 -16.44 -35.70
C ILE A 6 -27.96 -15.80 -34.42
N THR A 7 -29.16 -16.19 -33.98
CA THR A 7 -29.74 -15.67 -32.72
C THR A 7 -28.95 -16.10 -31.48
N TYR A 8 -28.47 -17.35 -31.42
CA TYR A 8 -27.68 -17.81 -30.27
C TYR A 8 -26.30 -17.15 -30.20
N SER A 9 -25.65 -16.91 -31.35
CA SER A 9 -24.39 -16.16 -31.42
C SER A 9 -24.54 -14.74 -30.86
N ALA A 10 -25.59 -14.02 -31.27
CA ALA A 10 -25.86 -12.66 -30.79
C ALA A 10 -26.12 -12.59 -29.28
N ILE A 11 -26.81 -13.59 -28.70
CA ILE A 11 -27.11 -13.65 -27.26
C ILE A 11 -25.84 -13.94 -26.45
N VAL A 12 -24.98 -14.86 -26.91
CA VAL A 12 -23.73 -15.21 -26.21
C VAL A 12 -22.74 -14.03 -26.22
N THR A 13 -22.66 -13.28 -27.31
CA THR A 13 -21.79 -12.08 -27.39
C THR A 13 -22.30 -10.92 -26.52
N GLY A 14 -23.61 -10.79 -26.30
CA GLY A 14 -24.18 -9.75 -25.43
C GLY A 14 -23.88 -9.91 -23.94
N CYS A 15 -23.73 -11.14 -23.45
CA CYS A 15 -23.43 -11.39 -22.03
C CYS A 15 -21.98 -11.07 -21.62
N LEU A 16 -21.04 -11.06 -22.58
CA LEU A 16 -19.61 -10.87 -22.30
C LEU A 16 -19.19 -9.40 -22.16
N LEU A 17 -20.09 -8.44 -22.42
CA LEU A 17 -19.79 -7.00 -22.41
C LEU A 17 -20.14 -6.31 -21.07
N ASN A 18 -20.64 -7.03 -20.07
CA ASN A 18 -21.12 -6.47 -18.78
C ASN A 18 -20.20 -6.74 -17.58
N SER A 19 -18.88 -6.90 -17.78
CA SER A 19 -17.92 -6.94 -16.68
C SER A 19 -17.64 -5.54 -16.13
N THR A 20 -18.60 -5.00 -15.37
CA THR A 20 -18.35 -3.81 -14.54
C THR A 20 -17.45 -4.20 -13.37
N LEU A 21 -16.16 -3.86 -13.50
CA LEU A 21 -15.22 -3.84 -12.38
C LEU A 21 -15.64 -2.69 -11.44
N TYR A 22 -16.38 -2.99 -10.38
CA TYR A 22 -16.57 -2.04 -9.29
C TYR A 22 -15.25 -1.87 -8.55
N ALA A 23 -14.66 -0.68 -8.60
CA ALA A 23 -13.63 -0.30 -7.63
C ALA A 23 -14.29 -0.20 -6.24
N GLN A 24 -13.54 -0.50 -5.18
CA GLN A 24 -14.02 -0.23 -3.81
C GLN A 24 -14.25 1.27 -3.66
N GLN A 25 -15.51 1.67 -3.57
CA GLN A 25 -15.90 3.06 -3.35
C GLN A 25 -16.03 3.27 -1.84
N CYS A 26 -15.30 4.26 -1.30
CA CYS A 26 -15.51 4.68 0.06
C CYS A 26 -16.95 5.20 0.21
N GLU A 27 -17.67 4.74 1.23
CA GLU A 27 -19.01 5.28 1.52
C GLU A 27 -18.89 6.76 1.89
N ASP A 28 -19.71 7.60 1.25
CA ASP A 28 -19.80 9.01 1.60
C ASP A 28 -20.18 9.17 3.08
N GLY A 29 -19.39 9.96 3.81
CA GLY A 29 -19.64 10.25 5.22
C GLY A 29 -19.09 9.22 6.22
N LYS A 30 -18.44 8.13 5.77
CA LYS A 30 -17.65 7.28 6.69
C LYS A 30 -16.43 8.07 7.19
N PRO A 31 -16.22 8.19 8.51
CA PRO A 31 -14.99 8.77 9.04
C PRO A 31 -13.81 7.86 8.67
N SER A 32 -12.68 8.48 8.29
CA SER A 32 -11.45 7.73 8.04
C SER A 32 -11.06 6.93 9.27
N LEU A 33 -10.80 5.63 9.10
CA LEU A 33 -10.32 4.75 10.17
C LEU A 33 -8.92 5.17 10.65
N THR A 34 -8.18 5.90 9.82
CA THR A 34 -6.88 6.48 10.15
C THR A 34 -6.82 7.93 9.64
N PRO A 35 -7.39 8.89 10.39
CA PRO A 35 -7.34 10.30 10.00
C PRO A 35 -5.90 10.78 9.87
N ASP A 36 -5.59 11.55 8.83
CA ASP A 36 -4.24 12.06 8.56
C ASP A 36 -3.73 12.97 9.67
N SER A 37 -4.63 13.61 10.43
CA SER A 37 -4.30 14.46 11.58
C SER A 37 -3.51 13.74 12.68
N ARG A 38 -3.50 12.40 12.68
CA ARG A 38 -2.67 11.58 13.58
C ARG A 38 -1.19 11.54 13.18
N TYR A 39 -0.86 11.83 11.92
CA TYR A 39 0.49 11.68 11.39
C TYR A 39 1.15 13.04 11.19
N GLN A 40 2.39 13.16 11.66
CA GLN A 40 3.17 14.39 11.55
C GLN A 40 4.42 14.15 10.72
N PHE A 41 4.66 15.01 9.74
CA PHE A 41 5.92 15.02 9.00
C PHE A 41 7.00 15.69 9.83
N ILE A 42 8.10 14.98 10.03
CA ILE A 42 9.27 15.43 10.79
C ILE A 42 10.53 15.25 9.93
N ASN A 43 11.67 15.78 10.40
CA ASN A 43 12.94 15.69 9.68
C ASN A 43 12.82 16.15 8.20
N HIS A 44 12.28 17.36 8.00
CA HIS A 44 12.01 17.93 6.67
C HIS A 44 11.13 17.06 5.76
N GLY A 45 10.24 16.27 6.36
CA GLY A 45 9.31 15.40 5.63
C GLY A 45 9.89 14.05 5.23
N GLN A 46 11.14 13.74 5.60
CA GLN A 46 11.74 12.43 5.33
C GLN A 46 11.17 11.32 6.22
N GLU A 47 10.64 11.72 7.37
CA GLU A 47 10.08 10.83 8.37
C GLU A 47 8.67 11.27 8.72
N VAL A 48 7.88 10.30 9.17
CA VAL A 48 6.52 10.54 9.60
C VAL A 48 6.34 9.88 10.96
N LYS A 49 5.86 10.67 11.90
CA LYS A 49 5.59 10.27 13.27
C LYS A 49 4.10 10.04 13.45
N ASP A 50 3.75 8.87 13.97
CA ASP A 50 2.42 8.60 14.48
C ASP A 50 2.28 9.19 15.88
N LEU A 51 1.43 10.21 16.03
CA LEU A 51 1.23 10.92 17.30
C LEU A 51 0.54 10.05 18.37
N LYS A 52 -0.19 8.99 17.99
CA LYS A 52 -0.87 8.11 18.94
C LYS A 52 0.08 7.07 19.54
N THR A 53 0.94 6.47 18.72
CA THR A 53 1.85 5.40 19.18
C THR A 53 3.26 5.88 19.47
N GLY A 54 3.63 7.06 18.98
CA GLY A 54 4.99 7.59 19.03
C GLY A 54 5.95 6.92 18.04
N LEU A 55 5.49 5.95 17.24
CA LEU A 55 6.31 5.29 16.23
C LEU A 55 6.69 6.27 15.13
N ILE A 56 7.93 6.16 14.66
CA ILE A 56 8.48 6.95 13.55
C ILE A 56 8.84 5.98 12.45
N TRP A 57 8.42 6.28 11.23
CA TRP A 57 8.80 5.54 10.03
C TRP A 57 9.46 6.47 9.01
N GLN A 58 10.41 5.92 8.27
CA GLN A 58 11.06 6.62 7.16
C GLN A 58 10.26 6.41 5.88
N ARG A 59 10.25 7.43 5.01
CA ARG A 59 9.59 7.33 3.69
C ARG A 59 10.43 6.59 2.65
N CYS A 60 11.75 6.73 2.74
CA CYS A 60 12.68 6.23 1.75
C CYS A 60 13.62 5.19 2.35
N LEU A 61 14.26 4.40 1.49
CA LEU A 61 15.31 3.49 1.93
C LEU A 61 16.51 4.30 2.47
N MET A 62 17.32 3.66 3.29
CA MET A 62 18.54 4.28 3.80
C MET A 62 19.44 4.74 2.64
N GLY A 63 19.90 5.99 2.68
CA GLY A 63 20.73 6.59 1.63
C GLY A 63 19.94 7.31 0.52
N GLU A 64 18.61 7.18 0.51
CA GLU A 64 17.73 7.98 -0.34
C GLU A 64 17.15 9.18 0.44
N SER A 65 16.55 10.12 -0.29
CA SER A 65 15.86 11.28 0.30
C SER A 65 14.54 11.56 -0.40
N TRP A 66 13.54 11.99 0.37
CA TRP A 66 12.22 12.35 -0.16
C TRP A 66 12.27 13.73 -0.84
N ASP A 67 11.89 13.83 -2.11
CA ASP A 67 11.89 15.09 -2.87
C ASP A 67 10.56 15.84 -2.86
N GLY A 68 9.56 15.32 -2.15
CA GLY A 68 8.18 15.83 -2.15
C GLY A 68 7.20 14.95 -2.93
N GLN A 69 7.68 14.15 -3.89
CA GLN A 69 6.87 13.22 -4.68
C GLN A 69 7.36 11.78 -4.61
N GLN A 70 8.68 11.57 -4.56
CA GLN A 70 9.29 10.25 -4.57
C GLN A 70 10.64 10.24 -3.86
N CYS A 71 11.16 9.04 -3.66
CA CYS A 71 12.52 8.84 -3.16
C CYS A 71 13.53 9.05 -4.29
N ARG A 72 14.56 9.85 -4.02
CA ARG A 72 15.67 10.14 -4.93
C ARG A 72 16.99 9.71 -4.30
N GLY A 73 17.96 9.39 -5.16
CA GLY A 73 19.28 8.91 -4.74
C GLY A 73 19.45 7.42 -4.99
N MET A 74 20.50 6.85 -4.40
CA MET A 74 20.78 5.42 -4.47
C MET A 74 20.58 4.81 -3.09
N PRO A 75 19.77 3.74 -2.95
CA PRO A 75 19.65 3.06 -1.68
C PRO A 75 20.98 2.42 -1.30
N SER A 76 21.33 2.56 -0.03
CA SER A 76 22.48 1.90 0.56
C SER A 76 22.16 0.42 0.77
N VAL A 77 23.01 -0.46 0.24
CA VAL A 77 22.86 -1.90 0.41
C VAL A 77 23.44 -2.32 1.75
N PHE A 78 22.59 -2.79 2.64
CA PHE A 78 22.98 -3.34 3.93
C PHE A 78 22.56 -4.80 4.06
N HIS A 79 23.43 -5.61 4.64
CA HIS A 79 23.02 -6.90 5.16
C HIS A 79 22.10 -6.68 6.36
N ARG A 80 21.00 -7.43 6.47
CA ARG A 80 19.99 -7.30 7.53
C ARG A 80 20.58 -7.18 8.94
N LYS A 81 21.59 -8.02 9.26
CA LYS A 81 22.27 -8.00 10.56
C LYS A 81 22.96 -6.65 10.83
N LYS A 82 23.58 -6.06 9.80
CA LYS A 82 24.28 -4.77 9.88
C LYS A 82 23.28 -3.61 9.98
N GLN A 83 22.18 -3.65 9.22
CA GLN A 83 21.16 -2.60 9.25
C GLN A 83 20.50 -2.48 10.62
N ASN A 84 20.11 -3.60 11.24
CA ASN A 84 19.48 -3.59 12.58
C ASN A 84 20.41 -2.96 13.62
N ASN A 85 21.72 -3.23 13.53
CA ASN A 85 22.71 -2.63 14.42
C ASN A 85 22.84 -1.11 14.20
N ILE A 86 22.91 -0.65 12.95
CA ILE A 86 23.00 0.78 12.60
C ILE A 86 21.77 1.55 13.10
N LEU A 87 20.59 0.96 12.97
CA LEU A 87 19.33 1.61 13.35
C LEU A 87 18.96 1.42 14.82
N GLY A 88 19.78 0.71 15.60
CA GLY A 88 19.45 0.34 16.98
C GLY A 88 18.14 -0.47 17.09
N LEU A 89 17.69 -1.08 15.99
CA LEU A 89 16.45 -1.83 15.96
C LEU A 89 16.72 -3.22 16.53
N LYS A 90 16.04 -3.56 17.64
CA LYS A 90 15.96 -4.96 18.07
C LYS A 90 15.28 -5.76 16.95
N PRO A 91 15.83 -6.94 16.55
CA PRO A 91 15.13 -7.84 15.66
C PRO A 91 13.74 -8.08 16.24
N ARG A 92 12.68 -7.80 15.46
CA ARG A 92 11.35 -8.33 15.77
C ARG A 92 11.49 -9.85 15.60
N THR A 93 11.73 -10.58 16.68
CA THR A 93 11.48 -12.02 16.73
C THR A 93 9.97 -12.18 16.71
N GLY A 94 9.38 -11.96 15.53
CA GLY A 94 7.99 -12.21 15.27
C GLY A 94 7.83 -13.70 15.01
N GLU A 95 7.27 -14.39 15.99
CA GLU A 95 6.46 -15.58 15.75
C GLU A 95 5.50 -15.24 14.61
N TYR A 96 5.57 -16.00 13.52
CA TYR A 96 4.61 -15.88 12.43
C TYR A 96 3.24 -16.29 13.00
N HIS A 97 2.48 -15.33 13.53
CA HIS A 97 1.05 -15.53 13.69
C HIS A 97 0.48 -15.60 12.27
N PRO A 98 0.02 -16.77 11.79
CA PRO A 98 -0.63 -16.84 10.48
C PRO A 98 -1.85 -15.94 10.55
N LEU A 99 -2.01 -15.10 9.51
CA LEU A 99 -3.22 -14.34 9.29
C LEU A 99 -4.39 -15.31 9.38
N MET A 100 -5.24 -15.15 10.39
CA MET A 100 -6.46 -15.94 10.53
C MET A 100 -7.32 -15.66 9.29
N SER A 101 -7.50 -16.71 8.50
CA SER A 101 -8.57 -16.82 7.50
C SER A 101 -9.92 -16.92 8.18
#